data_AF-A0AB74LQR4-F1
#
_entry.id   AF-A0AB74LQR4-F1
#
_cell.length_a   1.000
_cell.length_b   1.000
_cell.length_c   1.000
_cell.angle_alpha   90.00
_cell.angle_beta   90.00
_cell.angle_gamma   90.00
#
_symmetry.space_group_name_H-M   'P 1'
#
loop_
_entity.id
_entity.type
_entity.pdbx_description
1 polymer ?
#
loop_
_entity_poly.entity_id
_entity_poly.type
_entity_poly.pdbx_seq_one_letter_code
_entity_poly.pdbx_strand_id
1 'polypeptide(L)'
;MRRINLRVYFGLRGAVCVYPPISANAPSAIELTSELVAAYVANNPVPSAELPGLIARVHVMIAGLASGMHTVEDGAPARDAVETPNSAQIRESIQHEGLVSFIDGKTYKTLKRHLTANGCNPHSYRARYGLPADYPMVAVSYAEHRSALAKAIHLGRSGPLTERERKDRRVA
;
A
#
# COMPACT_ATOMS: atom_id res chain seq x y z
N MET A 1 -28.75 17.41 -32.23
CA MET A 1 -27.62 18.23 -31.70
C MET A 1 -26.95 17.49 -30.55
N ARG A 2 -25.95 16.63 -30.77
CA ARG A 2 -24.49 16.87 -30.88
C ARG A 2 -23.86 17.72 -29.75
N ARG A 3 -23.18 16.98 -28.87
CA ARG A 3 -21.87 17.24 -28.21
C ARG A 3 -21.77 18.34 -27.15
N ILE A 4 -21.80 17.92 -25.89
CA ILE A 4 -21.16 18.66 -24.79
C ILE A 4 -19.72 18.16 -24.70
N ASN A 5 -18.81 19.04 -25.09
CA ASN A 5 -17.35 18.89 -25.03
C ASN A 5 -16.91 19.24 -23.60
N LEU A 6 -16.61 18.25 -22.75
CA LEU A 6 -15.94 18.51 -21.48
C LEU A 6 -14.46 18.15 -21.60
N ARG A 7 -13.72 19.16 -22.08
CA ARG A 7 -12.27 19.23 -22.10
C ARG A 7 -11.79 19.48 -20.68
N VAL A 8 -11.65 18.41 -19.89
CA VAL A 8 -11.06 18.52 -18.55
C VAL A 8 -9.55 18.64 -18.71
N TYR A 9 -9.08 19.85 -18.44
CA TYR A 9 -7.68 20.23 -18.45
C TYR A 9 -6.87 19.41 -17.44
N PHE A 10 -5.76 18.90 -17.96
CA PHE A 10 -4.63 18.34 -17.25
C PHE A 10 -4.05 19.41 -16.31
N GLY A 11 -4.34 19.30 -15.02
CA GLY A 11 -3.81 20.16 -13.96
C GLY A 11 -2.74 19.44 -13.16
N LEU A 12 -1.48 19.56 -13.60
CA LEU A 12 -0.28 19.17 -12.86
C LEU A 12 -0.18 19.99 -11.57
N ARG A 13 -0.63 19.43 -10.45
CA ARG A 13 -0.13 19.80 -9.12
C ARG A 13 0.18 18.53 -8.35
N GLY A 14 1.47 18.30 -8.11
CA GLY A 14 1.97 17.19 -7.33
C GLY A 14 1.36 17.22 -5.94
N ALA A 15 0.39 16.33 -5.71
CA ALA A 15 -0.02 15.95 -4.37
C ALA A 15 1.10 15.08 -3.79
N VAL A 16 2.07 15.75 -3.18
CA VAL A 16 2.99 15.13 -2.24
C VAL A 16 2.13 14.71 -1.05
N CYS A 17 2.19 13.43 -0.68
CA CYS A 17 1.56 12.94 0.54
C CYS A 17 2.23 13.62 1.74
N VAL A 18 1.63 14.69 2.24
CA VAL A 18 1.92 15.21 3.57
C VAL A 18 0.80 14.68 4.46
N TYR A 19 1.05 13.55 5.13
CA TYR A 19 0.31 13.28 6.36
C TYR A 19 0.68 14.38 7.35
N PRO A 20 -0.27 14.97 8.08
CA PRO A 20 0.06 15.93 9.13
C PRO A 20 0.98 15.24 10.15
N PRO A 21 2.04 15.89 10.63
CA PRO A 21 2.86 15.34 11.71
C PRO A 21 1.95 15.16 12.93
N ILE A 22 1.85 13.93 13.42
CA ILE A 22 1.28 13.65 14.73
C ILE A 22 2.02 14.56 15.72
N SER A 23 1.26 15.37 16.45
CA SER A 23 1.73 16.36 17.42
C SER A 23 2.95 15.86 18.19
N ALA A 24 4.03 16.66 18.18
CA ALA A 24 5.36 16.35 18.69
C ALA A 24 5.45 16.35 20.23
N ASN A 25 4.55 15.65 20.88
CA ASN A 25 4.77 15.16 22.24
C ASN A 25 4.59 13.65 22.18
N ALA A 26 5.66 12.94 21.82
CA ALA A 26 5.68 11.50 22.02
C ALA A 26 5.56 11.28 23.53
N PRO A 27 4.49 10.63 24.02
CA PRO A 27 4.35 10.37 25.43
C PRO A 27 5.57 9.58 25.88
N SER A 28 6.14 9.99 27.02
CA SER A 28 7.31 9.31 27.54
C SER A 28 6.98 7.83 27.79
N ALA A 29 7.96 6.93 27.72
CA ALA A 29 7.73 5.51 27.98
C ALA A 29 7.02 5.27 29.33
N ILE A 30 7.30 6.15 30.31
CA ILE A 30 6.68 6.14 31.63
C ILE A 30 5.17 6.45 31.53
N GLU A 31 4.77 7.47 30.79
CA GLU A 31 3.36 7.83 30.60
C GLU A 31 2.57 6.67 29.98
N LEU A 32 3.07 6.09 28.89
CA LEU A 32 2.44 4.95 28.22
C LEU A 32 2.31 3.73 29.13
N THR A 33 3.34 3.45 29.93
CA THR A 33 3.30 2.32 30.87
C THR A 33 2.28 2.54 31.98
N SER A 34 2.16 3.77 32.48
CA SER A 34 1.21 4.11 33.55
C SER A 34 -0.24 3.98 33.08
N GLU A 35 -0.54 4.46 31.88
CA GLU A 35 -1.88 4.39 31.29
C GLU A 35 -2.28 2.93 31.01
N LEU A 36 -1.37 2.15 30.46
CA LEU A 36 -1.62 0.74 30.13
C LEU A 36 -1.84 -0.11 31.40
N VAL A 37 -1.02 0.06 32.43
CA VAL A 37 -1.16 -0.68 33.68
C VAL A 37 -2.44 -0.26 34.41
N ALA A 38 -2.79 1.03 34.41
CA ALA A 38 -4.04 1.52 35.01
C ALA A 38 -5.27 0.90 34.33
N ALA A 39 -5.29 0.88 32.99
CA ALA A 39 -6.37 0.24 32.23
C ALA A 39 -6.44 -1.28 32.49
N TYR A 40 -5.30 -1.95 32.62
CA TYR A 40 -5.25 -3.38 32.89
C TYR A 40 -5.78 -3.71 34.29
N VAL A 41 -5.33 -3.00 35.33
CA VAL A 41 -5.76 -3.24 36.71
C VAL A 41 -7.22 -2.84 36.94
N ALA A 42 -7.74 -1.86 36.19
CA ALA A 42 -9.15 -1.48 36.25
C ALA A 42 -10.09 -2.61 35.78
N ASN A 43 -9.64 -3.47 34.86
CA ASN A 43 -10.45 -4.56 34.30
C ASN A 43 -10.05 -5.95 34.82
N ASN A 44 -8.93 -6.08 35.54
CA ASN A 44 -8.42 -7.37 36.00
C ASN A 44 -8.03 -7.28 37.49
N PRO A 45 -8.56 -8.17 38.36
CA PRO A 45 -8.13 -8.23 39.75
C PRO A 45 -6.72 -8.83 39.83
N VAL A 46 -5.73 -8.02 40.19
CA VAL A 46 -4.32 -8.44 40.33
C VAL A 46 -3.92 -8.38 41.82
N PRO A 47 -3.29 -9.41 42.39
CA PRO A 47 -2.78 -9.35 43.75
C PRO A 47 -1.67 -8.29 43.88
N SER A 48 -1.64 -7.58 45.00
CA SER A 48 -0.69 -6.48 45.22
C SER A 48 0.78 -6.90 45.15
N ALA A 49 1.07 -8.17 45.39
CA ALA A 49 2.41 -8.75 45.28
C ALA A 49 2.92 -8.84 43.84
N GLU A 50 2.04 -8.93 42.83
CA GLU A 50 2.42 -9.10 41.43
C GLU A 50 2.49 -7.76 40.66
N LEU A 51 1.91 -6.68 41.21
CA LEU A 51 1.91 -5.36 40.59
C LEU A 51 3.30 -4.82 40.24
N PRO A 52 4.33 -4.89 41.13
CA PRO A 52 5.66 -4.39 40.81
C PRO A 52 6.30 -5.16 39.64
N GLY A 53 6.07 -6.47 39.58
CA GLY A 53 6.57 -7.33 38.50
C GLY A 53 5.90 -7.03 37.16
N LEU A 54 4.60 -6.76 37.16
CA LEU A 54 3.85 -6.39 35.96
C LEU A 54 4.33 -5.04 35.39
N ILE A 55 4.47 -4.03 36.24
CA ILE A 55 4.94 -2.69 35.83
C ILE A 55 6.33 -2.78 35.21
N ALA A 56 7.27 -3.52 35.83
CA ALA A 56 8.62 -3.69 35.30
C ALA A 56 8.63 -4.34 33.91
N ARG A 57 7.85 -5.41 33.71
CA ARG A 57 7.77 -6.11 32.41
C ARG A 57 7.21 -5.22 31.30
N VAL A 58 6.11 -4.53 31.57
CA VAL A 58 5.47 -3.62 30.61
C VAL A 58 6.40 -2.47 30.24
N HIS A 59 7.10 -1.89 31.23
CA HIS A 59 8.07 -0.83 31.00
C HIS A 59 9.25 -1.29 30.14
N VAL A 60 9.81 -2.47 30.41
CA VAL A 60 10.89 -3.02 29.56
C VAL A 60 10.42 -3.28 28.14
N MET A 61 9.20 -3.80 27.94
CA MET A 61 8.65 -4.04 26.61
C MET A 61 8.44 -2.73 25.82
N ILE A 62 7.83 -1.71 26.46
CA ILE A 62 7.58 -0.41 25.82
C ILE A 62 8.90 0.32 25.55
N ALA A 63 9.85 0.29 26.50
CA ALA A 63 11.18 0.86 26.30
C ALA A 63 11.96 0.15 25.18
N GLY A 64 11.84 -1.19 25.08
CA GLY A 64 12.43 -1.98 24.00
C GLY A 64 11.89 -1.61 22.63
N LEU A 65 10.56 -1.44 22.52
CA LEU A 65 9.90 -1.00 21.29
C LEU A 65 10.29 0.45 20.93
N ALA A 66 10.32 1.36 21.92
CA ALA A 66 10.72 2.74 21.71
C ALA A 66 12.20 2.88 21.29
N SER A 67 13.06 1.99 21.77
CA SER A 67 14.48 1.95 21.45
C SER A 67 14.80 1.17 20.17
N GLY A 68 13.79 0.57 19.51
CA GLY A 68 13.99 -0.28 18.33
C GLY A 68 14.78 -1.58 18.60
N MET A 69 14.95 -1.96 19.86
CA MET A 69 15.70 -3.16 20.23
C MET A 69 14.72 -4.32 20.45
N HIS A 70 14.33 -4.97 19.35
CA HIS A 70 13.55 -6.20 19.39
C HIS A 70 14.40 -7.36 19.92
N THR A 71 14.20 -7.71 21.19
CA THR A 71 14.53 -9.05 21.71
C THR A 71 13.26 -9.88 21.70
N VAL A 72 12.94 -10.48 20.56
CA VAL A 72 11.93 -11.52 20.47
C VAL A 72 12.51 -12.67 19.68
N GLU A 73 13.01 -13.66 20.42
CA GLU A 73 13.07 -15.03 19.93
C GLU A 73 11.63 -15.50 19.73
N ASP A 74 11.10 -15.36 18.53
CA ASP A 74 10.13 -16.28 17.94
C ASP A 74 9.92 -15.91 16.47
N GLY A 75 10.09 -16.92 15.62
CA GLY A 75 10.15 -16.79 14.18
C GLY A 75 8.89 -16.21 13.54
N ALA A 76 8.96 -14.95 13.14
CA ALA A 76 8.23 -14.41 12.00
C ALA A 76 9.03 -13.20 11.50
N PRO A 77 9.31 -13.05 10.19
CA PRO A 77 10.07 -11.91 9.71
C PRO A 77 9.19 -10.66 9.82
N ALA A 78 9.32 -9.97 10.95
CA ALA A 78 8.74 -8.68 11.21
C ALA A 78 9.42 -7.65 10.31
N ARG A 79 8.58 -7.11 9.43
CA ARG A 79 8.81 -5.93 8.62
C ARG A 79 9.16 -4.77 9.53
N ASP A 80 10.41 -4.33 9.54
CA ASP A 80 10.76 -2.95 9.82
C ASP A 80 12.16 -2.67 9.27
N ALA A 81 12.17 -2.38 7.98
CA ALA A 81 13.11 -1.44 7.39
C ALA A 81 12.40 -0.79 6.21
N VAL A 82 12.43 0.54 6.14
CA VAL A 82 12.30 1.26 4.87
C VAL A 82 13.56 0.99 4.05
N GLU A 83 13.84 -0.29 3.81
CA GLU A 83 14.73 -0.74 2.78
C GLU A 83 13.86 -0.90 1.56
N THR A 84 14.32 -0.33 0.45
CA THR A 84 13.77 -0.56 -0.86
C THR A 84 13.40 -2.04 -0.97
N PRO A 85 12.12 -2.40 -1.21
CA PRO A 85 11.69 -3.79 -1.20
C PRO A 85 12.66 -4.60 -2.04
N ASN A 86 13.20 -5.66 -1.44
CA ASN A 86 14.15 -6.53 -2.11
C ASN A 86 13.54 -6.96 -3.45
N SER A 87 14.34 -7.03 -4.51
CA SER A 87 13.88 -7.48 -5.83
C SER A 87 13.06 -8.79 -5.78
N ALA A 88 13.38 -9.67 -4.81
CA ALA A 88 12.60 -10.87 -4.50
C ALA A 88 11.17 -10.56 -4.00
N GLN A 89 11.00 -9.59 -3.11
CA GLN A 89 9.69 -9.15 -2.61
C GLN A 89 8.85 -8.46 -3.69
N ILE A 90 9.49 -7.73 -4.61
CA ILE A 90 8.79 -7.12 -5.77
C ILE A 90 8.27 -8.21 -6.72
N ARG A 91 8.99 -9.32 -6.87
CA ARG A 91 8.52 -10.46 -7.65
C ARG A 91 7.39 -11.20 -6.93
N GLU A 92 7.52 -11.40 -5.62
CA GLU A 92 6.52 -12.05 -4.79
C GLU A 92 5.21 -11.26 -4.68
N SER A 93 5.27 -9.93 -4.76
CA SER A 93 4.08 -9.09 -4.73
C SER A 93 3.20 -9.22 -5.98
N ILE A 94 3.74 -9.78 -7.06
CA ILE A 94 3.02 -10.02 -8.31
C ILE A 94 2.49 -11.45 -8.31
N GLN A 95 1.23 -11.62 -7.93
CA GLN A 95 0.54 -12.91 -8.02
C GLN A 95 -0.48 -12.88 -9.17
N HIS A 96 -0.82 -14.07 -9.67
CA HIS A 96 -1.77 -14.22 -10.77
C HIS A 96 -3.17 -13.69 -10.40
N GLU A 97 -3.65 -14.03 -9.20
CA GLU A 97 -4.97 -13.66 -8.69
C GLU A 97 -5.04 -12.22 -8.16
N GLY A 98 -3.89 -11.62 -7.81
CA GLY A 98 -3.86 -10.33 -7.13
C GLY A 98 -2.47 -9.75 -6.94
N LEU A 99 -2.41 -8.45 -6.65
CA LEU A 99 -1.19 -7.73 -6.33
C LEU A 99 -1.17 -7.41 -4.83
N VAL A 100 -0.05 -7.66 -4.17
CA VAL A 100 0.14 -7.30 -2.75
C VAL A 100 0.50 -5.82 -2.64
N SER A 101 -0.22 -5.07 -1.80
CA SER A 101 0.09 -3.67 -1.51
C SER A 101 1.22 -3.56 -0.48
N PHE A 102 2.21 -2.71 -0.73
CA PHE A 102 3.29 -2.41 0.22
C PHE A 102 2.86 -1.43 1.33
N ILE A 103 1.64 -0.87 1.26
CA ILE A 103 1.08 0.00 2.30
C ILE A 103 0.43 -0.87 3.38
N ASP A 104 -0.47 -1.77 2.96
CA ASP A 104 -1.32 -2.54 3.88
C ASP A 104 -0.91 -4.02 4.00
N GLY A 105 -0.06 -4.52 3.10
CA GLY A 105 0.27 -5.95 2.99
C GLY A 105 -0.87 -6.83 2.46
N LYS A 106 -1.99 -6.26 2.02
CA LYS A 106 -3.18 -6.97 1.53
C LYS A 106 -3.16 -7.15 0.01
N THR A 107 -3.82 -8.20 -0.46
CA THR A 107 -3.91 -8.55 -1.88
C THR A 107 -5.12 -7.89 -2.55
N TYR A 108 -4.90 -7.25 -3.70
CA TYR A 108 -5.93 -6.54 -4.46
C TYR A 108 -5.90 -6.91 -5.94
N LYS A 109 -7.07 -7.02 -6.57
CA LYS A 109 -7.19 -7.21 -8.03
C LYS A 109 -6.75 -5.97 -8.82
N THR A 110 -7.01 -4.78 -8.27
CA THR A 110 -6.58 -3.50 -8.85
C THR A 110 -5.93 -2.64 -7.78
N LEU A 111 -4.63 -2.39 -7.93
CA LEU A 111 -3.89 -1.57 -6.98
C LEU A 111 -4.26 -0.09 -7.14
N LYS A 112 -4.61 0.35 -8.36
CA LYS A 112 -5.02 1.74 -8.64
C LYS A 112 -6.13 2.25 -7.72
N ARG A 113 -7.18 1.45 -7.50
CA ARG A 113 -8.32 1.85 -6.64
C ARG A 113 -7.89 2.04 -5.20
N HIS A 114 -7.05 1.15 -4.69
CA HIS A 114 -6.51 1.24 -3.34
C HIS A 114 -5.60 2.47 -3.18
N LEU A 115 -4.74 2.74 -4.16
CA LEU A 115 -3.88 3.93 -4.15
C LEU A 115 -4.70 5.22 -4.15
N THR A 116 -5.76 5.32 -4.95
CA THR A 116 -6.63 6.50 -4.98
C THR A 116 -7.35 6.72 -3.64
N ALA A 117 -7.79 5.64 -2.98
CA ALA A 117 -8.40 5.72 -1.64
C ALA A 117 -7.42 6.28 -0.59
N ASN A 118 -6.13 5.96 -0.74
CA ASN A 118 -5.05 6.45 0.11
C ASN A 118 -4.44 7.79 -0.38
N GLY A 119 -5.08 8.48 -1.34
CA GLY A 119 -4.57 9.73 -1.89
C GLY A 119 -3.22 9.63 -2.63
N CYS A 120 -2.81 8.41 -3.01
CA CYS A 120 -1.53 8.13 -3.64
C CYS A 120 -1.66 7.99 -5.16
N ASN A 121 -0.74 8.62 -5.89
CA ASN A 121 -0.60 8.41 -7.32
C ASN A 121 0.24 7.16 -7.62
N PRO A 122 -0.04 6.41 -8.70
CA PRO A 122 0.76 5.24 -9.09
C PRO A 122 2.25 5.54 -9.30
N HIS A 123 2.59 6.75 -9.77
CA HIS A 123 3.97 7.17 -9.95
C HIS A 123 4.67 7.41 -8.60
N SER A 124 4.03 8.17 -7.70
CA SER A 124 4.53 8.43 -6.35
C SER A 124 4.69 7.14 -5.54
N TYR A 125 3.78 6.18 -5.73
CA TYR A 125 3.88 4.85 -5.12
C TYR A 125 5.15 4.10 -5.59
N ARG A 126 5.42 4.08 -6.90
CA ARG A 126 6.64 3.45 -7.43
C ARG A 126 7.90 4.11 -6.91
N ALA A 127 7.93 5.45 -6.85
CA ALA A 127 9.07 6.19 -6.33
C ALA A 127 9.30 5.93 -4.83
N ARG A 128 8.23 5.91 -4.02
CA ARG A 128 8.32 5.68 -2.57
C ARG A 128 8.94 4.33 -2.21
N TYR A 129 8.63 3.31 -3.00
CA TYR A 129 9.05 1.93 -2.75
C TYR A 129 10.07 1.44 -3.80
N GLY A 130 10.69 2.33 -4.59
CA GLY A 130 11.70 1.95 -5.59
C GLY A 130 11.28 0.89 -6.62
N LEU A 131 9.99 0.81 -6.99
CA LEU A 131 9.51 -0.20 -7.93
C LEU A 131 9.92 0.14 -9.38
N PRO A 132 10.14 -0.88 -10.23
CA PRO A 132 10.33 -0.69 -11.66
C PRO A 132 9.18 0.10 -12.31
N ALA A 133 9.51 0.88 -13.35
CA ALA A 133 8.50 1.61 -14.13
C ALA A 133 7.43 0.67 -14.73
N ASP A 134 7.83 -0.56 -15.08
CA ASP A 134 6.98 -1.59 -15.65
C ASP A 134 6.17 -2.40 -14.61
N TYR A 135 6.14 -1.96 -13.35
CA TYR A 135 5.37 -2.67 -12.32
C TYR A 135 3.86 -2.62 -12.62
N PRO A 136 3.17 -3.78 -12.67
CA PRO A 136 1.76 -3.86 -12.98
C PRO A 136 0.92 -3.25 -11.86
N MET A 137 -0.14 -2.54 -12.22
CA MET A 137 -1.08 -1.92 -11.26
C MET A 137 -2.43 -2.67 -11.19
N VAL A 138 -2.53 -3.77 -11.94
CA VAL A 138 -3.71 -4.60 -12.09
C VAL A 138 -3.23 -6.05 -12.17
N ALA A 139 -3.95 -6.97 -11.52
CA ALA A 139 -3.63 -8.38 -11.52
C ALA A 139 -3.74 -8.99 -12.93
N VAL A 140 -2.95 -10.03 -13.20
CA VAL A 140 -2.90 -10.72 -14.50
C VAL A 140 -4.27 -11.32 -14.84
N SER A 141 -4.86 -12.08 -13.91
CA SER A 141 -6.23 -12.64 -14.04
C SER A 141 -7.27 -11.59 -14.42
N TYR A 142 -7.25 -10.40 -13.79
CA TYR A 142 -8.21 -9.35 -14.10
C TYR A 142 -8.00 -8.76 -15.50
N ALA A 143 -6.74 -8.61 -15.94
CA ALA A 143 -6.42 -8.17 -17.29
C ALA A 143 -6.88 -9.19 -18.34
N GLU A 144 -6.66 -10.48 -18.09
CA GLU A 144 -7.09 -11.58 -18.97
C GLU A 144 -8.61 -11.62 -19.11
N HIS A 145 -9.34 -11.62 -17.98
CA HIS A 145 -10.80 -11.63 -17.97
C HIS A 145 -11.38 -10.43 -18.75
N ARG A 146 -10.83 -9.22 -18.53
CA ARG A 146 -11.26 -8.02 -19.25
C ARG A 146 -10.96 -8.11 -20.74
N SER A 147 -9.80 -8.65 -21.12
CA SER A 147 -9.42 -8.82 -22.53
C SER A 147 -10.29 -9.87 -23.25
N ALA A 148 -10.65 -10.97 -22.57
CA ALA A 148 -11.52 -12.01 -23.10
C ALA A 148 -12.92 -11.46 -23.37
N LEU A 149 -13.48 -10.69 -22.42
CA LEU A 149 -14.76 -10.00 -22.60
C LEU A 149 -14.71 -9.01 -23.77
N ALA A 150 -13.64 -8.21 -23.90
CA ALA A 150 -13.51 -7.27 -25.01
C ALA A 150 -13.44 -7.97 -26.37
N LYS A 151 -12.72 -9.09 -26.46
CA LYS A 151 -12.63 -9.93 -27.66
C LYS A 151 -13.98 -10.57 -28.00
N ALA A 152 -14.71 -11.08 -27.00
CA ALA A 152 -16.05 -11.63 -27.20
C ALA A 152 -17.02 -10.57 -27.75
N ILE A 153 -16.96 -9.35 -27.21
CA ILE A 153 -17.83 -8.24 -27.61
C ILE A 153 -17.30 -7.53 -28.89
N HIS A 154 -16.18 -7.97 -29.47
CA HIS A 154 -15.56 -7.40 -30.68
C HIS A 154 -15.30 -5.88 -30.60
N LEU A 155 -15.22 -5.32 -29.39
CA LEU A 155 -14.97 -3.91 -29.13
C LEU A 155 -13.47 -3.62 -29.32
N GLY A 156 -13.07 -3.30 -30.55
CA GLY A 156 -11.69 -2.93 -30.87
C GLY A 156 -11.12 -3.51 -32.16
N ARG A 157 -11.91 -4.24 -32.96
CA ARG A 157 -11.55 -4.41 -34.37
C ARG A 157 -11.77 -3.09 -35.07
N SER A 158 -10.68 -2.37 -35.34
CA SER A 158 -10.69 -1.27 -36.28
C SER A 158 -11.29 -1.78 -37.59
N GLY A 159 -12.46 -1.27 -37.96
CA GLY A 159 -13.11 -1.67 -39.21
C GLY A 159 -12.17 -1.42 -40.42
N PRO A 160 -12.45 -2.03 -41.58
CA PRO A 160 -11.58 -2.05 -42.76
C PRO A 160 -11.16 -0.65 -43.27
N LEU A 161 -11.78 0.43 -42.79
CA LEU A 161 -11.39 1.82 -43.05
C LEU A 161 -9.97 2.17 -42.55
N THR A 162 -9.57 1.68 -41.38
CA THR A 162 -8.26 2.03 -40.79
C THR A 162 -7.09 1.26 -41.41
N GLU A 163 -7.34 0.08 -41.97
CA GLU A 163 -6.34 -0.74 -42.65
C GLU A 163 -6.03 -0.22 -44.06
N ARG A 164 -7.04 0.35 -44.74
CA ARG A 164 -6.86 1.08 -46.01
C ARG A 164 -5.96 2.32 -45.83
N GLU A 165 -6.23 3.15 -44.82
CA GLU A 165 -5.41 4.33 -44.52
C GLU A 165 -3.96 3.99 -44.09
N ARG A 166 -3.73 2.81 -43.51
CA ARG A 166 -2.38 2.31 -43.18
C ARG A 166 -1.63 1.80 -44.40
N LYS A 167 -2.34 1.25 -45.39
CA LYS A 167 -1.78 0.76 -46.65
C LYS A 167 -1.39 1.92 -47.57
N ASP A 168 -2.25 2.93 -47.69
CA ASP A 168 -1.99 4.11 -48.53
C ASP A 168 -0.77 4.91 -48.05
N ARG A 169 -0.51 4.94 -46.74
CA ARG A 169 0.66 5.60 -46.14
C ARG A 169 1.97 4.79 -46.23
N ARG A 170 1.89 3.53 -46.66
CA ARG A 170 3.05 2.65 -46.86
C ARG A 170 3.50 2.57 -48.32
N VAL A 171 2.69 3.09 -49.24
CA VAL A 171 2.92 3.06 -50.69
C VAL A 171 3.37 4.44 -51.23
N ALA A 172 3.28 5.49 -50.39
CA ALA A 172 3.91 6.79 -50.62
C ALA A 172 5.30 6.84 -49.96
#